data_AF-A0A8H8MLU3-F1
#
_entry.id   AF-A0A8H8MLU3-F1
#
_cell.length_a   1.000
_cell.length_b   1.000
_cell.length_c   1.000
_cell.angle_alpha   90.00
_cell.angle_beta   90.00
_cell.angle_gamma   90.00
#
_symmetry.space_group_name_H-M   'P 1'
#
loop_
_entity.id
_entity.type
_entity.pdbx_description
1 polymer ?
#
loop_
_entity_poly.entity_id
_entity_poly.type
_entity_poly.pdbx_seq_one_letter_code
_entity_poly.pdbx_strand_id
1 'polypeptide(L)'
;MKYLTQAIYHAASQKAASKPVIIEEFGVADNKVIYFTKALNACVIDQITYKQASSALSFGNAHDDGHAVFPGEAEYTLLTKYSAKIKARG
;
A
#
# COMPACT_ATOMS: atom_id res chain seq x y z
N MET A 1 12.57 6.26 4.39
CA MET A 1 12.43 5.87 5.82
C MET A 1 11.26 6.54 6.53
N LYS A 2 10.84 7.77 6.16
CA LYS A 2 9.77 8.52 6.84
C LYS A 2 8.41 7.79 6.96
N TYR A 3 8.00 7.01 5.95
CA TYR A 3 6.72 6.28 5.95
C TYR A 3 6.69 5.05 6.88
N LEU A 4 7.84 4.40 7.10
CA LEU A 4 7.92 3.21 7.95
C LEU A 4 7.70 3.57 9.43
N THR A 5 8.28 4.70 9.85
CA THR A 5 8.13 5.21 11.21
C THR A 5 6.69 5.65 11.49
N GLN A 6 6.02 6.25 10.50
CA GLN A 6 4.62 6.67 10.64
C GLN A 6 3.68 5.47 10.83
N ALA A 7 3.88 4.38 10.09
CA ALA A 7 3.08 3.16 10.24
C ALA A 7 3.23 2.52 11.63
N ILE A 8 4.46 2.50 12.18
CA ILE A 8 4.73 1.96 13.51
C ILE A 8 4.06 2.82 14.60
N TYR A 9 4.17 4.15 14.51
CA TYR A 9 3.51 5.05 15.46
C TYR A 9 1.98 4.99 15.35
N HIS A 10 1.46 4.87 14.14
CA HIS A 10 0.03 4.67 13.92
C HIS A 10 -0.45 3.37 14.56
N ALA A 11 0.28 2.26 14.36
CA ALA A 11 -0.04 0.98 14.97
C ALA A 11 0.00 1.00 16.50
N ALA A 12 1.01 1.68 17.09
CA ALA A 12 1.10 1.85 18.53
C ALA A 12 -0.09 2.65 19.09
N SER A 13 -0.50 3.72 18.40
CA SER A 13 -1.66 4.53 18.77
C SER A 13 -2.96 3.73 18.74
N GLN A 14 -3.20 2.97 17.68
CA GLN A 14 -4.42 2.15 17.57
C GLN A 14 -4.44 1.01 18.59
N LYS A 15 -3.28 0.40 18.90
CA LYS A 15 -3.16 -0.58 19.98
C LYS A 15 -3.54 0.02 21.34
N ALA A 16 -3.07 1.23 21.65
CA ALA A 16 -3.44 1.92 22.89
C ALA A 16 -4.94 2.24 22.96
N ALA A 17 -5.58 2.43 21.80
CA ALA A 17 -7.02 2.67 21.69
C ALA A 17 -7.86 1.37 21.55
N SER A 18 -7.24 0.18 21.56
CA SER A 18 -7.90 -1.10 21.26
C SER A 18 -8.68 -1.08 19.94
N LYS A 19 -8.12 -0.41 18.93
CA LYS A 19 -8.70 -0.27 17.59
C LYS A 19 -7.84 -0.98 16.53
N PRO A 20 -8.43 -1.45 15.43
CA PRO A 20 -7.68 -1.99 14.30
C PRO A 20 -6.84 -0.92 13.61
N VAL A 21 -5.82 -1.34 12.88
CA VAL A 21 -4.94 -0.46 12.11
C VAL A 21 -5.28 -0.59 10.63
N ILE A 22 -5.61 0.55 10.01
CA ILE A 22 -5.70 0.69 8.56
C ILE A 22 -4.64 1.70 8.14
N ILE A 23 -3.79 1.34 7.17
CA ILE A 23 -2.98 2.34 6.46
C ILE A 23 -3.71 2.67 5.17
N GLU A 24 -4.41 3.81 5.23
CA GLU A 24 -5.39 4.24 4.23
C GLU A 24 -4.73 4.77 2.95
N GLU A 25 -3.55 5.39 3.05
CA GLU A 25 -2.77 5.79 1.89
C GLU A 25 -1.28 5.58 2.13
N PHE A 26 -0.64 4.88 1.19
CA PHE A 26 0.81 4.87 1.06
C PHE A 26 1.18 4.88 -0.42
N GLY A 27 2.28 5.57 -0.74
CA GLY A 27 2.74 5.79 -2.09
C GLY A 27 4.10 6.47 -2.08
N VAL A 28 4.92 6.21 -3.10
CA VAL A 28 6.17 6.91 -3.37
C VAL A 28 6.27 7.15 -4.87
N ALA A 29 6.91 8.25 -5.28
CA ALA A 29 7.05 8.56 -6.71
C ALA A 29 8.03 7.59 -7.38
N ASP A 30 9.12 7.26 -6.69
CA ASP A 30 10.19 6.40 -7.21
C ASP A 30 10.43 5.17 -6.34
N ASN A 31 11.00 4.12 -6.95
CA ASN A 31 11.37 2.88 -6.27
C ASN A 31 10.20 2.19 -5.54
N LYS A 32 8.99 2.27 -6.12
CA LYS A 32 7.72 1.77 -5.56
C LYS A 32 7.83 0.35 -5.03
N VAL A 33 8.35 -0.60 -5.81
CA VAL A 33 8.52 -2.02 -5.42
C VAL A 33 9.31 -2.18 -4.11
N ILE A 34 10.43 -1.46 -3.95
CA ILE A 34 11.29 -1.55 -2.76
C ILE A 34 10.55 -1.02 -1.53
N TYR A 35 9.92 0.15 -1.66
CA TYR A 35 9.21 0.78 -0.56
C TYR A 35 7.95 0.02 -0.17
N PHE A 36 7.19 -0.46 -1.15
CA PHE A 36 5.98 -1.25 -0.92
C PHE A 36 6.33 -2.57 -0.24
N THR A 37 7.37 -3.28 -0.68
CA THR A 37 7.82 -4.51 -0.01
C THR A 37 8.19 -4.26 1.44
N LYS A 38 8.92 -3.17 1.73
CA LYS A 38 9.28 -2.79 3.10
C LYS A 38 8.04 -2.47 3.94
N ALA A 39 7.11 -1.67 3.42
CA ALA A 39 5.87 -1.35 4.10
C ALA A 39 5.08 -2.64 4.39
N LEU A 40 4.73 -3.40 3.35
CA LEU A 40 3.95 -4.64 3.44
C LEU A 40 4.55 -5.69 4.40
N ASN A 41 5.87 -5.75 4.54
CA ASN A 41 6.55 -6.63 5.50
C ASN A 41 6.59 -6.11 6.93
N ALA A 42 6.71 -4.80 7.13
CA ALA A 42 6.74 -4.20 8.48
C ALA A 42 5.35 -4.16 9.12
N CYS A 43 4.32 -4.34 8.31
CA CYS A 43 2.94 -4.12 8.70
C CYS A 43 2.37 -5.24 9.59
N VAL A 44 2.04 -4.86 10.83
CA VAL A 44 1.08 -5.52 11.74
C VAL A 44 -0.37 -5.18 11.32
N ILE A 45 -0.63 -5.10 10.02
CA ILE A 45 -1.79 -4.40 9.46
C ILE A 45 -2.87 -5.38 9.01
N ASP A 46 -4.12 -5.01 9.31
CA ASP A 46 -5.32 -5.70 8.90
C ASP A 46 -5.73 -5.33 7.47
N GLN A 47 -5.57 -4.06 7.06
CA GLN A 47 -5.85 -3.58 5.68
C GLN A 47 -4.91 -2.48 5.18
N ILE A 48 -4.53 -2.56 3.90
CA ILE A 48 -3.62 -1.63 3.21
C ILE A 48 -4.26 -1.15 1.91
N THR A 49 -4.37 0.17 1.74
CA THR A 49 -4.81 0.82 0.49
C THR A 49 -3.70 1.71 -0.05
N TYR A 50 -3.36 1.53 -1.33
CA TYR A 50 -2.29 2.28 -1.98
C TYR A 50 -2.86 3.50 -2.71
N LYS A 51 -2.10 4.59 -2.72
CA LYS A 51 -2.40 5.76 -3.53
C LYS A 51 -1.56 5.68 -4.81
N GLN A 52 -2.13 5.60 -6.01
CA GLN A 52 -3.55 5.35 -6.32
C GLN A 52 -3.72 4.20 -7.32
N ALA A 53 -4.84 3.49 -7.23
CA ALA A 53 -5.26 2.56 -8.28
C ALA A 53 -5.51 3.32 -9.57
N SER A 54 -4.91 2.84 -10.66
CA SER A 54 -5.06 3.45 -11.97
C SER A 54 -5.35 2.40 -13.03
N SER A 55 -5.72 2.84 -14.22
CA SER A 55 -6.04 1.96 -15.35
C SER A 55 -5.90 2.68 -16.69
N ALA A 56 -5.79 1.90 -17.76
CA ALA A 56 -5.99 2.39 -19.11
C ALA A 56 -7.50 2.48 -19.40
N LEU A 57 -7.96 3.66 -19.80
CA LEU A 57 -9.34 3.94 -20.18
C LEU A 57 -9.44 4.03 -21.72
N SER A 58 -10.66 4.02 -22.27
CA SER A 58 -10.88 4.12 -23.72
C SER A 58 -10.33 5.41 -24.35
N PHE A 59 -10.10 6.44 -23.53
CA PHE A 59 -9.57 7.74 -23.94
C PHE A 59 -8.14 7.99 -23.42
N GLY A 60 -7.43 6.93 -23.01
CA GLY A 60 -6.05 7.02 -22.51
C GLY A 60 -5.93 6.64 -21.03
N ASN A 61 -4.73 6.77 -20.48
CA ASN A 61 -4.48 6.43 -19.09
C ASN A 61 -5.22 7.38 -18.14
N ALA A 62 -5.72 6.84 -17.03
CA ALA A 62 -6.16 7.65 -15.91
C ALA A 62 -5.00 8.50 -15.36
N HIS A 63 -5.35 9.56 -14.65
CA HIS A 63 -4.39 10.55 -14.15
C HIS A 63 -3.30 9.90 -13.30
N ASP A 64 -2.05 10.28 -13.58
CA ASP A 64 -0.89 9.86 -12.81
C ASP A 64 -0.25 11.08 -12.13
N ASP A 65 -0.38 11.13 -10.80
CA ASP A 65 0.25 12.13 -9.93
C ASP A 65 1.68 11.73 -9.51
N GLY A 66 2.26 10.74 -10.19
CA GLY A 66 3.54 10.12 -9.85
C GLY A 66 3.39 8.94 -8.89
N HIS A 67 2.20 8.70 -8.33
CA HIS A 67 1.93 7.62 -7.39
C HIS A 67 1.01 6.53 -7.96
N ALA A 68 0.55 6.67 -9.19
CA ALA A 68 -0.32 5.67 -9.79
C ALA A 68 0.34 4.29 -9.86
N VAL A 69 -0.48 3.26 -9.70
CA VAL A 69 -0.11 1.86 -9.94
C VAL A 69 -1.07 1.30 -10.98
N PHE A 70 -0.55 0.96 -12.15
CA PHE A 70 -1.32 0.43 -13.28
C PHE A 70 -1.26 -1.10 -13.33
N PRO A 71 -2.34 -1.77 -13.79
CA PRO A 71 -2.30 -3.19 -14.11
C PRO A 71 -1.16 -3.54 -15.06
N GLY A 72 -0.42 -4.60 -14.74
CA GLY A 72 0.75 -5.04 -15.50
C GLY A 72 2.10 -4.53 -14.98
N GLU A 73 2.10 -3.55 -14.07
CA GLU A 73 3.33 -3.08 -13.44
C GLU A 73 3.83 -4.01 -12.32
N ALA A 74 5.10 -3.87 -11.95
CA ALA A 74 5.74 -4.74 -10.96
C ALA A 74 5.13 -4.54 -9.56
N GLU A 75 4.85 -3.30 -9.20
CA GLU A 75 4.14 -2.89 -7.99
C GLU A 75 2.71 -3.44 -7.95
N TYR A 76 2.00 -3.49 -9.08
CA TYR A 76 0.67 -4.09 -9.15
C TYR A 76 0.74 -5.57 -8.83
N THR A 77 1.68 -6.29 -9.46
CA THR A 77 1.92 -7.72 -9.20
C THR A 77 2.28 -7.98 -7.73
N LEU A 78 3.12 -7.12 -7.15
CA LEU A 78 3.49 -7.19 -5.74
C LEU A 78 2.26 -7.02 -4.84
N LEU A 79 1.43 -6.01 -5.09
CA LEU A 79 0.23 -5.72 -4.31
C LEU A 79 -0.78 -6.87 -4.41
N THR A 80 -1.02 -7.41 -5.60
CA THR A 80 -1.88 -8.60 -5.78
C THR A 80 -1.40 -9.78 -4.93
N LYS A 81 -0.09 -10.05 -4.92
CA LYS A 81 0.50 -11.12 -4.10
C LYS A 81 0.30 -10.89 -2.61
N TYR A 82 0.45 -9.66 -2.12
CA TYR A 82 0.24 -9.36 -0.70
C TYR A 82 -1.24 -9.33 -0.31
N SER A 83 -2.14 -8.85 -1.18
CA SER A 83 -3.59 -8.94 -0.95
C SER A 83 -4.04 -10.39 -0.80
N ALA A 84 -3.51 -11.32 -1.60
CA ALA A 84 -3.77 -12.75 -1.44
C ALA A 84 -3.26 -13.28 -0.09
N LYS A 85 -2.07 -12.84 0.37
CA LYS A 85 -1.54 -13.19 1.69
C LYS A 85 -2.39 -12.65 2.83
N ILE A 86 -2.91 -11.42 2.73
CA ILE A 86 -3.78 -10.82 3.75
C ILE A 86 -5.09 -11.62 3.82
N LYS A 87 -5.73 -11.90 2.68
CA LYS A 87 -6.95 -12.71 2.61
C LYS A 87 -6.77 -14.11 3.22
N ALA A 88 -5.58 -14.70 3.09
CA ALA A 88 -5.28 -16.01 3.67
C ALA A 88 -5.09 -16.00 5.21
N ARG A 89 -5.10 -14.83 5.87
CA ARG A 89 -4.95 -14.72 7.33
C ARG A 89 -6.25 -14.99 8.10
N GLY A 90 -7.41 -14.97 7.44
CA GLY A 90 -8.72 -15.25 8.04
C GLY A 90 -9.76 -14.23 7.65
#